data_AF-A0A2N7VSB7-F1
#
_entry.id   AF-A0A2N7VSB7-F1
#
_cell.length_a   1.000
_cell.length_b   1.000
_cell.length_c   1.000
_cell.angle_alpha   90.00
_cell.angle_beta   90.00
_cell.angle_gamma   90.00
#
_symmetry.space_group_name_H-M   'P 1'
#
loop_
_entity.id
_entity.type
_entity.pdbx_description
1 polymer ?
#
loop_
_entity_poly.entity_id
_entity_poly.type
_entity_poly.pdbx_seq_one_letter_code
_entity_poly.pdbx_strand_id
1 'polypeptide(L)'
;MAEEQFIYGVYSIHVRPIELEGSRWDAEYEIRHQDKPVQRWTTVGGDAGYENPAEAIEHAHRRAVADLENGAGVPKPRAFP
;
A
#
# COMPACT_ATOMS: atom_id res chain seq x y z
N MET A 1 -15.35 3.32 6.22
CA MET A 1 -14.10 3.67 6.94
C MET A 1 -13.30 4.64 6.09
N ALA A 2 -12.49 5.49 6.71
CA ALA A 2 -11.78 6.55 5.99
C ALA A 2 -10.55 5.99 5.24
N GLU A 3 -10.30 6.51 4.05
CA GLU A 3 -9.02 6.37 3.36
C GLU A 3 -7.94 7.08 4.19
N GLU A 4 -6.82 6.41 4.44
CA GLU A 4 -5.64 6.99 5.09
C GLU A 4 -4.56 7.32 4.06
N GLN A 5 -4.02 8.53 4.14
CA GLN A 5 -2.96 8.99 3.26
C GLN A 5 -1.65 9.15 4.04
N PHE A 6 -0.60 8.49 3.56
CA PHE A 6 0.77 8.58 4.08
C PHE A 6 1.67 9.23 3.05
N ILE A 7 2.53 10.16 3.47
CA ILE A 7 3.46 10.86 2.57
C ILE A 7 4.85 10.25 2.71
N TYR A 8 5.45 9.87 1.59
CA TYR A 8 6.78 9.29 1.50
C TYR A 8 7.64 10.06 0.50
N GLY A 9 8.26 11.15 0.98
CA GLY A 9 9.06 12.05 0.14
C GLY A 9 8.20 12.72 -0.93
N VAL A 10 8.42 12.36 -2.20
CA VAL A 10 7.65 12.84 -3.37
C VAL A 10 6.46 11.93 -3.73
N TYR A 11 6.31 10.81 -3.03
CA TYR A 11 5.23 9.86 -3.21
C TYR A 11 4.16 10.03 -2.14
N SER A 12 2.91 9.77 -2.52
CA SER A 12 1.76 9.67 -1.62
C SER A 12 1.24 8.24 -1.68
N ILE A 13 1.13 7.61 -0.52
CA ILE A 13 0.55 6.27 -0.35
C ILE A 13 -0.87 6.48 0.15
N HIS A 14 -1.86 5.99 -0.59
CA HIS A 14 -3.25 5.98 -0.16
C HIS A 14 -3.58 4.56 0.27
N VAL A 15 -4.21 4.39 1.43
CA VAL A 15 -4.60 3.10 1.99
C VAL A 15 -6.08 3.13 2.29
N ARG A 16 -6.80 2.10 1.86
CA ARG A 16 -8.22 1.94 2.16
C ARG A 16 -8.47 0.58 2.81
N PRO A 17 -9.08 0.51 4.00
CA PRO A 17 -9.55 -0.74 4.57
C PRO A 17 -10.82 -1.22 3.84
N ILE A 18 -10.94 -2.53 3.73
CA ILE A 18 -12.03 -3.24 3.06
C ILE A 18 -12.58 -4.24 4.05
N GLU A 19 -13.88 -4.20 4.27
CA GLU A 19 -14.54 -5.21 5.09
C GLU A 19 -14.73 -6.49 4.26
N LEU A 20 -14.25 -7.61 4.77
CA LEU A 20 -14.45 -8.94 4.21
C LEU A 20 -15.53 -9.68 5.01
N GLU A 21 -16.11 -10.72 4.40
CA GLU A 21 -17.05 -11.59 5.09
C GLU A 21 -16.44 -12.24 6.34
N GLY A 22 -17.25 -12.39 7.40
CA GLY A 22 -16.82 -13.07 8.63
C GLY A 22 -16.05 -12.21 9.63
N SER A 23 -16.26 -10.89 9.64
CA SER A 23 -15.53 -9.94 10.52
C SER A 23 -14.02 -9.89 10.23
N ARG A 24 -13.65 -10.11 8.96
CA ARG A 24 -12.28 -9.98 8.48
C ARG A 24 -12.12 -8.65 7.75
N TRP A 25 -10.88 -8.18 7.67
CA TRP A 25 -10.53 -6.92 7.05
C TRP A 25 -9.41 -7.13 6.05
N ASP A 26 -9.58 -6.64 4.84
CA ASP A 26 -8.47 -6.45 3.92
C ASP A 26 -8.11 -4.95 3.87
N ALA A 27 -7.03 -4.63 3.20
CA ALA A 27 -6.74 -3.28 2.78
C ALA A 27 -6.17 -3.29 1.38
N GLU A 28 -6.43 -2.21 0.67
CA GLU A 28 -5.76 -1.90 -0.58
C GLU A 28 -4.93 -0.65 -0.41
N TYR A 29 -3.81 -0.58 -1.11
CA TYR A 29 -2.99 0.62 -1.20
C TYR A 29 -2.75 1.03 -2.64
N GLU A 30 -2.60 2.33 -2.84
CA GLU A 30 -2.19 2.96 -4.09
C GLU A 30 -0.99 3.85 -3.83
N ILE A 31 -0.07 3.91 -4.79
CA ILE A 31 1.09 4.79 -4.70
C ILE A 31 1.01 5.81 -5.81
N ARG A 32 1.01 7.08 -5.45
CA ARG A 32 0.99 8.23 -6.35
C ARG A 32 2.30 9.00 -6.29
N HIS A 33 2.67 9.59 -7.41
CA HIS A 33 3.78 10.54 -7.52
C HIS A 33 3.25 11.79 -8.23
N GLN A 34 3.32 12.95 -7.58
CA GLN A 34 2.81 14.22 -8.13
C GLN A 34 1.41 14.07 -8.75
N ASP A 35 0.49 13.48 -7.99
CA ASP A 35 -0.90 13.22 -8.39
C ASP A 35 -1.11 12.11 -9.45
N LYS A 36 -0.03 11.52 -9.99
CA LYS A 36 -0.13 10.40 -10.93
C LYS A 36 -0.02 9.05 -10.21
N PRO A 37 -0.97 8.12 -10.41
CA PRO A 37 -0.84 6.77 -9.84
C PRO A 37 0.32 6.04 -10.53
N VAL A 38 1.39 5.78 -9.77
CA VAL A 38 2.57 5.02 -10.21
C VAL A 38 2.30 3.52 -10.03
N GLN A 39 1.62 3.18 -8.94
CA GLN A 39 1.12 1.84 -8.66
C GLN A 39 -0.39 1.96 -8.43
N ARG A 40 -1.15 1.16 -9.17
CA ARG A 40 -2.60 1.05 -9.00
C ARG A 40 -2.93 0.36 -7.68
N TRP A 41 -4.18 0.51 -7.24
CA TRP A 41 -4.73 -0.20 -6.09
C TRP A 41 -4.33 -1.67 -6.07
N THR A 42 -3.61 -2.04 -5.01
CA THR A 42 -3.07 -3.38 -4.77
C THR A 42 -3.58 -3.85 -3.42
N THR A 43 -4.18 -5.04 -3.38
CA THR A 43 -4.75 -5.67 -2.18
C THR A 43 -3.67 -6.43 -1.40
N VAL A 44 -3.72 -6.43 -0.06
CA VAL A 44 -2.58 -6.88 0.77
C VAL A 44 -2.90 -7.95 1.83
N GLY A 45 -4.16 -8.29 2.03
CA GLY A 45 -4.60 -9.33 2.98
C GLY A 45 -4.87 -10.69 2.33
N GLY A 46 -5.24 -10.73 1.05
CA GLY A 46 -5.57 -11.99 0.36
C GLY A 46 -6.74 -12.72 1.02
N ASP A 47 -6.95 -14.00 0.70
CA ASP A 47 -8.10 -14.80 1.16
C ASP A 47 -8.26 -14.93 2.69
N ALA A 48 -7.20 -14.71 3.48
CA ALA A 48 -7.25 -14.87 4.93
C ALA A 48 -7.78 -13.62 5.66
N GLY A 49 -7.51 -12.42 5.13
CA GLY A 49 -7.80 -11.15 5.79
C GLY A 49 -7.19 -10.98 7.19
N TYR A 50 -7.38 -9.79 7.75
CA TYR A 50 -6.95 -9.38 9.09
C TYR A 50 -8.13 -9.35 10.07
N GLU A 51 -7.85 -9.45 11.36
CA GLU A 51 -8.89 -9.47 12.40
C GLU A 51 -9.44 -8.07 12.71
N ASN A 52 -8.68 -7.02 12.39
CA ASN A 52 -9.09 -5.65 12.59
C ASN A 52 -8.64 -4.75 11.42
N PRO A 53 -9.34 -3.62 11.21
CA PRO A 53 -9.03 -2.71 10.12
C PRO A 53 -7.66 -2.02 10.30
N ALA A 54 -7.23 -1.78 11.54
CA ALA A 54 -5.97 -1.10 11.81
C ALA A 54 -4.75 -1.94 11.38
N GLU A 55 -4.79 -3.25 11.61
CA GLU A 55 -3.78 -4.20 11.14
C GLU A 55 -3.76 -4.25 9.62
N ALA A 56 -4.93 -4.28 8.97
CA ALA A 56 -5.00 -4.25 7.51
C ALA A 56 -4.34 -2.98 6.94
N ILE A 57 -4.64 -1.83 7.52
CA ILE A 57 -4.06 -0.55 7.12
C ILE A 57 -2.54 -0.54 7.36
N GLU A 58 -2.08 -0.97 8.52
CA GLU A 58 -0.64 -1.01 8.84
C GLU A 58 0.12 -1.96 7.91
N HIS A 59 -0.45 -3.13 7.62
CA HIS A 59 0.13 -4.07 6.66
C HIS A 59 0.20 -3.48 5.25
N ALA A 60 -0.87 -2.82 4.81
CA ALA A 60 -0.91 -2.18 3.50
C ALA A 60 0.09 -1.03 3.37
N HIS A 61 0.19 -0.21 4.40
CA HIS A 61 1.20 0.85 4.47
C HIS A 61 2.62 0.28 4.42
N ARG A 62 2.94 -0.75 5.22
CA ARG A 62 4.26 -1.39 5.20
C ARG A 62 4.59 -2.00 3.84
N ARG A 63 3.61 -2.61 3.17
CA ARG A 63 3.82 -3.16 1.83
C ARG A 63 4.08 -2.06 0.81
N ALA A 64 3.32 -0.97 0.85
CA ALA A 64 3.53 0.18 -0.02
C ALA A 64 4.93 0.79 0.13
N VAL A 65 5.40 0.94 1.37
CA VAL A 65 6.77 1.39 1.66
C VAL A 65 7.78 0.39 1.10
N ALA A 66 7.59 -0.91 1.34
CA ALA A 66 8.47 -1.94 0.80
C ALA A 66 8.50 -1.93 -0.74
N ASP A 67 7.37 -1.68 -1.42
CA ASP A 67 7.31 -1.55 -2.88
C ASP A 67 8.06 -0.30 -3.37
N LEU A 68 7.93 0.84 -2.67
CA LEU A 68 8.75 2.04 -2.93
C LEU A 68 10.24 1.74 -2.77
N GLU A 69 10.64 1.07 -1.70
CA GLU A 69 12.04 0.68 -1.43
C GLU A 69 12.57 -0.34 -2.44
N ASN A 70 11.71 -1.26 -2.91
CA ASN A 70 12.10 -2.27 -3.89
C ASN A 70 12.09 -1.75 -5.33
N GLY A 71 11.57 -0.55 -5.57
CA GLY A 71 11.60 0.12 -6.87
C GLY A 71 10.36 -0.16 -7.71
N ALA A 72 9.17 -0.05 -7.13
CA ALA A 72 7.92 0.10 -7.87
C ALA A 72 7.98 1.38 -8.73
N GLY A 73 8.60 1.28 -9.91
CA GLY A 73 8.71 2.35 -10.92
C GLY A 73 9.94 3.26 -10.83
N VAL A 74 10.80 3.13 -9.81
CA VAL A 74 12.12 3.82 -9.79
C VAL A 74 13.20 2.82 -10.18
N PRO A 75 13.86 2.96 -11.34
CA PRO A 75 14.98 2.10 -11.66
C PRO A 75 16.03 2.26 -10.55
N LYS A 76 16.31 1.18 -9.82
CA LYS A 76 17.49 1.13 -8.95
C LYS A 76 18.67 1.61 -9.77
N PRO A 77 19.51 2.56 -9.30
CA PRO A 77 20.78 2.80 -9.95
C PRO A 77 21.48 1.45 -10.00
N ARG A 78 21.64 0.96 -11.23
CA ARG A 78 22.34 -0.28 -11.55
C ARG A 78 23.63 -0.24 -10.74
N ALA A 79 23.75 -1.12 -9.74
CA ALA A 79 25.00 -1.30 -9.04
C ALA A 79 26.04 -1.60 -10.10
N PHE A 80 26.93 -0.65 -10.36
CA PHE A 80 28.05 -0.81 -11.28
C PHE A 80 29.09 -1.68 -10.56
N PRO A 81 29.48 -2.84 -11.12
CA PRO A 81 30.79 -3.42 -10.80
C PRO A 81 31.92 -2.60 -11.44
#